data_AF-A0A5C5BEY9-F1
#
_entry.id   AF-A0A5C5BEY9-F1
#
_cell.length_a   1.000
_cell.length_b   1.000
_cell.length_c   1.000
_cell.angle_alpha   90.00
_cell.angle_beta   90.00
_cell.angle_gamma   90.00
#
_symmetry.space_group_name_H-M   'P 1'
#
loop_
_entity.id
_entity.type
_entity.pdbx_description
1 polymer ?
#
loop_
_entity_poly.entity_id
_entity_poly.type
_entity_poly.pdbx_seq_one_letter_code
_entity_poly.pdbx_strand_id
1 'polypeptide(L)'
;MTASASSATAAASVSARSSTTAASTAIHTNEPTPAVTPTPAPLLTFDPTLSIETTGDLSELAGAPQDFVDFVASMLGAADTCSVTVGVDAVDPAGWAVGFWEACGGAATIWKRTDVGWVEVAGSQDLWSCDDLEAAKVPPELLTSRTGKPSLCYDTDGTQPYDGQ
;
A
#
# COMPACT_ATOMS: atom_id res chain seq x y z
N MET A 1 -41.21 -46.90 -22.97
CA MET A 1 -40.49 -47.93 -23.76
C MET A 1 -39.85 -47.18 -24.91
N THR A 2 -38.57 -47.28 -25.25
CA THR A 2 -37.41 -48.12 -24.83
C THR A 2 -36.34 -47.25 -24.15
N ALA A 3 -35.50 -47.65 -23.18
CA ALA A 3 -34.56 -48.79 -22.97
C ALA A 3 -33.08 -48.32 -23.12
N SER A 4 -32.18 -48.89 -22.31
CA SER A 4 -30.85 -48.33 -21.97
C SER A 4 -29.68 -48.79 -22.86
N ALA A 5 -28.55 -48.08 -22.77
CA ALA A 5 -27.20 -48.60 -23.06
C ALA A 5 -26.14 -47.88 -22.18
N SER A 6 -24.98 -48.51 -21.95
CA SER A 6 -23.93 -48.07 -21.00
C SER A 6 -22.50 -48.43 -21.47
N SER A 7 -21.47 -47.99 -20.72
CA SER A 7 -20.02 -48.39 -20.82
C SER A 7 -19.21 -47.65 -21.92
N ALA A 8 -17.86 -47.53 -21.93
CA ALA A 8 -16.72 -48.01 -21.11
C ALA A 8 -15.47 -47.07 -21.38
N THR A 9 -14.21 -47.15 -20.87
CA THR A 9 -13.43 -48.00 -19.92
C THR A 9 -12.11 -47.27 -19.51
N ALA A 10 -11.46 -47.67 -18.39
CA ALA A 10 -10.01 -47.51 -18.04
C ALA A 10 -9.45 -46.07 -17.80
N ALA A 11 -8.54 -45.74 -16.86
CA ALA A 11 -7.35 -46.39 -16.22
C ALA A 11 -6.04 -46.26 -17.07
N ALA A 12 -4.80 -46.16 -16.54
CA ALA A 12 -4.24 -46.29 -15.17
C ALA A 12 -2.96 -45.40 -15.01
N SER A 13 -2.64 -44.80 -13.86
CA SER A 13 -1.80 -45.29 -12.72
C SER A 13 -0.27 -45.42 -12.92
N VAL A 14 0.50 -44.54 -12.24
CA VAL A 14 1.85 -44.78 -11.65
C VAL A 14 1.99 -43.82 -10.46
N SER A 15 2.14 -44.23 -9.19
CA SER A 15 3.18 -45.06 -8.54
C SER A 15 4.52 -44.34 -8.32
N ALA A 16 4.67 -43.73 -7.14
CA ALA A 16 5.95 -43.55 -6.44
C ALA A 16 5.82 -44.19 -5.05
N ARG A 17 6.88 -44.84 -4.55
CA ARG A 17 6.83 -45.65 -3.30
C ARG A 17 7.32 -44.88 -2.07
N SER A 18 6.87 -45.34 -0.91
CA SER A 18 7.26 -44.90 0.43
C SER A 18 8.76 -44.96 0.70
N SER A 19 9.22 -44.04 1.56
CA SER A 19 10.42 -44.21 2.39
C SER A 19 10.04 -43.89 3.83
N THR A 20 10.31 -44.81 4.76
CA THR A 20 9.98 -44.67 6.19
C THR A 20 11.26 -44.40 6.98
N THR A 21 11.26 -43.35 7.80
CA THR A 21 12.27 -43.13 8.85
C THR A 21 11.55 -42.82 10.16
N ALA A 22 12.13 -43.25 11.28
CA ALA A 22 11.46 -43.30 12.59
C ALA A 22 11.34 -41.94 13.29
N ALA A 23 10.52 -41.92 14.35
CA ALA A 23 10.35 -40.77 15.22
C ALA A 23 11.66 -40.37 15.92
N SER A 24 11.82 -39.06 16.16
CA SER A 24 12.78 -38.52 17.13
C SER A 24 12.04 -37.58 18.06
N THR A 25 11.92 -37.95 19.34
CA THR A 25 11.26 -37.12 20.35
C THR A 25 12.20 -36.00 20.80
N ALA A 26 12.30 -34.96 19.98
CA ALA A 26 12.91 -33.71 20.39
C ALA A 26 12.01 -33.04 21.44
N ILE A 27 12.29 -33.29 22.72
CA ILE A 27 11.78 -32.45 23.80
C ILE A 27 12.57 -31.13 23.74
N HIS A 28 12.24 -30.28 22.78
CA HIS A 28 12.61 -28.88 22.85
C HIS A 28 11.79 -28.26 23.97
N THR A 29 12.44 -28.07 25.11
CA THR A 29 12.08 -27.02 26.05
C THR A 29 12.06 -25.73 25.24
N ASN A 30 10.86 -25.28 24.87
CA ASN A 30 10.66 -23.93 24.39
C ASN A 30 10.90 -23.00 25.59
N GLU A 31 12.16 -22.63 25.78
CA GLU A 31 12.49 -21.35 26.38
C GLU A 31 11.64 -20.31 25.63
N PRO A 32 10.89 -19.44 26.35
CA PRO A 32 10.05 -18.46 25.69
C PRO A 32 10.95 -17.43 25.02
N THR A 33 11.28 -17.67 23.75
CA THR A 33 11.95 -16.69 22.87
C THR A 33 11.24 -15.36 23.09
N PRO A 34 11.92 -14.33 23.62
CA PRO A 34 11.27 -13.05 23.85
C PRO A 34 10.73 -12.58 22.50
N ALA A 35 9.42 -12.37 22.42
CA ALA A 35 8.78 -11.99 21.18
C ALA A 35 9.42 -10.68 20.69
N VAL A 36 10.24 -10.78 19.64
CA VAL A 36 10.85 -9.62 19.01
C VAL A 36 9.72 -8.91 18.28
N THR A 37 9.03 -8.02 19.00
CA THR A 37 8.06 -7.10 18.41
C THR A 37 8.76 -6.39 17.26
N PRO A 38 8.33 -6.55 16.01
CA PRO A 38 8.97 -5.87 14.90
C PRO A 38 8.79 -4.38 15.13
N THR A 39 9.91 -3.66 15.25
CA THR A 39 9.89 -2.19 15.26
C THR A 39 9.18 -1.74 13.99
N PRO A 40 8.15 -0.88 14.06
CA PRO A 40 7.55 -0.30 12.87
C PRO A 40 8.64 0.32 11.99
N ALA A 41 8.58 0.07 10.68
CA ALA A 41 9.45 0.78 9.76
C ALA A 41 9.11 2.28 9.82
N PRO A 42 10.10 3.18 9.80
CA PRO A 42 9.86 4.61 9.93
C PRO A 42 9.04 5.13 8.74
N LEU A 43 8.27 6.19 9.00
CA LEU A 43 7.68 7.00 7.94
C LEU A 43 8.78 7.50 7.00
N LEU A 44 8.56 7.36 5.69
CA LEU A 44 9.40 7.95 4.66
C LEU A 44 8.79 9.30 4.29
N THR A 45 9.60 10.37 4.33
CA THR A 45 9.19 11.72 3.96
C THR A 45 10.21 12.30 2.99
N PHE A 46 9.74 12.97 1.95
CA PHE A 46 10.57 13.54 0.90
C PHE A 46 10.52 15.08 0.98
N ASP A 47 11.69 15.71 1.14
CA ASP A 47 11.85 17.17 1.02
C ASP A 47 12.98 17.50 0.04
N PRO A 48 12.68 18.13 -1.11
CA PRO A 48 11.34 18.44 -1.62
C PRO A 48 10.52 17.18 -1.94
N THR A 49 9.21 17.36 -2.14
CA THR A 49 8.32 16.36 -2.75
C THR A 49 8.98 15.74 -3.99
N LEU A 50 8.97 14.41 -4.12
CA LEU A 50 9.44 13.78 -5.35
C LEU A 50 8.39 13.95 -6.44
N SER A 51 8.80 14.44 -7.61
CA SER A 51 7.97 14.54 -8.81
C SER A 51 8.38 13.44 -9.79
N ILE A 52 7.60 12.37 -9.84
CA ILE A 52 7.85 11.23 -10.72
C ILE A 52 7.14 11.48 -12.05
N GLU A 53 7.89 11.84 -13.10
CA GLU A 53 7.37 12.05 -14.47
C GLU A 53 7.55 10.82 -15.37
N THR A 54 8.53 9.96 -15.05
CA THR A 54 8.91 8.79 -15.86
C THR A 54 9.21 7.56 -15.00
N THR A 55 9.30 6.39 -15.64
CA THR A 55 9.71 5.15 -14.98
C THR A 55 11.19 5.09 -14.58
N GLY A 56 12.01 6.08 -14.97
CA GLY A 56 13.38 6.23 -14.45
C GLY A 56 13.41 6.81 -13.03
N ASP A 57 12.48 7.75 -12.78
CA ASP A 57 12.44 8.56 -11.54
C ASP A 57 11.89 7.75 -10.36
N LEU A 58 11.23 6.61 -10.63
CA LEU A 58 10.86 5.59 -9.63
C LEU A 58 12.03 5.15 -8.74
N SER A 59 13.28 5.31 -9.20
CA SER A 59 14.48 5.04 -8.39
C SER A 59 14.68 6.02 -7.22
N GLU A 60 14.03 7.18 -7.24
CA GLU A 60 14.05 8.16 -6.14
C GLU A 60 13.16 7.76 -4.96
N LEU A 61 12.16 6.89 -5.16
CA LEU A 61 11.33 6.27 -4.11
C LEU A 61 12.09 5.22 -3.28
N ALA A 62 13.41 5.39 -3.12
CA ALA A 62 14.31 4.44 -2.46
C ALA A 62 13.91 4.22 -0.99
N GLY A 63 13.54 2.97 -0.67
CA GLY A 63 13.08 2.57 0.67
C GLY A 63 11.57 2.39 0.78
N ALA A 64 10.77 2.92 -0.16
CA ALA A 64 9.34 2.67 -0.21
C ALA A 64 9.02 1.17 -0.45
N PRO A 65 7.85 0.67 -0.04
CA PRO A 65 7.42 -0.69 -0.37
C PRO A 65 7.42 -0.90 -1.90
N GLN A 66 7.99 -2.00 -2.39
CA GLN A 66 8.07 -2.27 -3.83
C GLN A 66 6.69 -2.22 -4.50
N ASP A 67 5.65 -2.71 -3.84
CA ASP A 67 4.28 -2.67 -4.33
C ASP A 67 3.66 -1.24 -4.40
N PHE A 68 4.23 -0.26 -3.70
CA PHE A 68 3.90 1.16 -3.91
C PHE A 68 4.66 1.72 -5.14
N VAL A 69 5.93 1.35 -5.32
CA VAL A 69 6.71 1.75 -6.51
C VAL A 69 6.07 1.16 -7.79
N ASP A 70 5.63 -0.10 -7.74
CA ASP A 70 4.92 -0.77 -8.83
C ASP A 70 3.55 -0.11 -9.10
N PHE A 71 2.86 0.37 -8.06
CA PHE A 71 1.63 1.14 -8.18
C PHE A 71 1.87 2.49 -8.88
N VAL A 72 2.84 3.28 -8.43
CA VAL A 72 3.23 4.55 -9.09
C VAL A 72 3.61 4.31 -10.56
N ALA A 73 4.39 3.26 -10.83
CA ALA A 73 4.74 2.84 -12.19
C ALA A 73 3.50 2.53 -13.07
N SER A 74 2.47 1.93 -12.49
CA SER A 74 1.21 1.65 -13.20
C SER A 74 0.41 2.92 -13.50
N MET A 75 0.43 3.92 -12.60
CA MET A 75 -0.27 5.18 -12.82
C MET A 75 0.38 6.00 -13.95
N LEU A 76 1.71 6.06 -14.02
CA LEU A 76 2.45 6.68 -15.14
C LEU A 76 2.04 6.15 -16.52
N GLY A 77 1.63 4.87 -16.60
CA GLY A 77 1.19 4.23 -17.84
C GLY A 77 -0.28 4.42 -18.20
N ALA A 78 -1.06 5.17 -17.41
CA ALA A 78 -2.53 5.19 -17.50
C ALA A 78 -3.14 6.36 -18.30
N ALA A 79 -2.35 7.30 -18.83
CA ALA A 79 -2.85 8.48 -19.54
C ALA A 79 -2.55 8.46 -21.04
N ASP A 80 -3.61 8.46 -21.87
CA ASP A 80 -3.49 8.43 -23.34
C ASP A 80 -3.22 9.80 -23.99
N THR A 81 -3.48 10.93 -23.30
CA THR A 81 -3.54 12.27 -23.94
C THR A 81 -2.92 13.44 -23.16
N CYS A 82 -2.55 13.25 -21.89
CA CYS A 82 -1.92 14.27 -21.05
C CYS A 82 -0.62 13.69 -20.47
N SER A 83 0.41 14.52 -20.29
CA SER A 83 1.55 14.17 -19.45
C SER A 83 1.08 13.83 -18.04
N VAL A 84 1.79 12.94 -17.35
CA VAL A 84 1.53 12.55 -15.97
C VAL A 84 2.70 12.92 -15.10
N THR A 85 2.40 13.49 -13.93
CA THR A 85 3.36 13.66 -12.84
C THR A 85 2.74 13.11 -11.56
N VAL A 86 3.43 12.18 -10.89
CA VAL A 86 3.05 11.69 -9.57
C VAL A 86 3.94 12.35 -8.53
N GLY A 87 3.34 13.21 -7.70
CA GLY A 87 3.98 13.76 -6.53
C GLY A 87 3.92 12.79 -5.35
N VAL A 88 5.03 12.59 -4.64
CA VAL A 88 5.05 11.83 -3.38
C VAL A 88 5.73 12.67 -2.29
N ASP A 89 4.94 13.08 -1.29
CA ASP A 89 5.43 13.80 -0.10
C ASP A 89 5.86 12.83 0.99
N ALA A 90 5.08 11.76 1.23
CA ALA A 90 5.41 10.77 2.25
C ALA A 90 4.75 9.39 2.02
N VAL A 91 5.40 8.34 2.53
CA VAL A 91 4.94 6.93 2.47
C VAL A 91 5.17 6.27 3.82
N ASP A 92 4.09 5.85 4.48
CA ASP A 92 4.10 4.96 5.64
C ASP A 92 4.15 3.50 5.16
N PRO A 93 5.22 2.74 5.48
CA PRO A 93 5.32 1.32 5.11
C PRO A 93 4.20 0.43 5.69
N ALA A 94 3.45 0.89 6.70
CA ALA A 94 2.26 0.19 7.19
C ALA A 94 1.07 0.21 6.20
N GLY A 95 1.14 1.01 5.13
CA GLY A 95 0.19 0.97 4.01
C GLY A 95 -0.57 2.27 3.76
N TRP A 96 0.07 3.42 3.96
CA TRP A 96 -0.48 4.74 3.62
C TRP A 96 0.54 5.59 2.87
N ALA A 97 0.08 6.49 2.00
CA ALA A 97 0.94 7.44 1.31
C ALA A 97 0.16 8.72 0.99
N VAL A 98 0.88 9.84 0.84
CA VAL A 98 0.30 11.13 0.46
C VAL A 98 1.23 11.87 -0.51
N GLY A 99 0.61 12.65 -1.38
CA GLY A 99 1.28 13.47 -2.38
C GLY A 99 0.26 14.09 -3.33
N PHE A 100 0.54 14.06 -4.62
CA PHE A 100 -0.38 14.57 -5.64
C PHE A 100 -0.39 13.72 -6.91
N TRP A 101 -1.47 13.84 -7.68
CA TRP A 101 -1.60 13.33 -9.02
C TRP A 101 -1.89 14.49 -9.98
N GLU A 102 -1.01 14.72 -10.96
CA GLU A 102 -1.23 15.69 -12.03
C GLU A 102 -1.30 14.98 -13.39
N ALA A 103 -2.39 15.22 -14.10
CA ALA A 103 -2.59 14.79 -15.49
C ALA A 103 -3.33 15.89 -16.28
N CYS A 104 -4.55 15.64 -16.76
CA CYS A 104 -5.42 16.65 -17.38
C CYS A 104 -6.08 17.60 -16.34
N GLY A 105 -5.37 17.89 -15.24
CA GLY A 105 -5.87 18.44 -13.98
C GLY A 105 -5.06 17.84 -12.81
N GLY A 106 -4.91 18.60 -11.73
CA GLY A 106 -4.16 18.19 -10.54
C GLY A 106 -5.05 17.97 -9.32
N ALA A 107 -4.63 17.10 -8.42
CA ALA A 107 -5.22 16.93 -7.09
C ALA A 107 -4.15 16.50 -6.07
N ALA A 108 -4.24 17.01 -4.84
CA ALA A 108 -3.63 16.34 -3.70
C ALA A 108 -4.32 14.98 -3.51
N THR A 109 -3.57 13.95 -3.13
CA THR A 109 -4.06 12.56 -3.12
C THR A 109 -3.54 11.80 -1.91
N ILE A 110 -4.43 11.03 -1.27
CA ILE A 110 -4.10 10.07 -0.22
C ILE A 110 -4.36 8.67 -0.76
N TRP A 111 -3.33 7.83 -0.72
CA TRP A 111 -3.38 6.43 -1.13
C TRP A 111 -3.29 5.50 0.08
N LYS A 112 -3.93 4.33 -0.05
CA LYS A 112 -3.98 3.30 0.97
C LYS A 112 -3.73 1.92 0.38
N ARG A 113 -2.93 1.11 1.07
CA ARG A 113 -2.71 -0.30 0.76
C ARG A 113 -3.92 -1.14 1.20
N THR A 114 -4.33 -2.05 0.33
CA THR A 114 -5.40 -3.02 0.56
C THR A 114 -4.91 -4.43 0.19
N ASP A 115 -5.73 -5.46 0.44
CA ASP A 115 -5.42 -6.85 0.06
C ASP A 115 -5.18 -7.06 -1.45
N VAL A 116 -5.66 -6.12 -2.29
CA VAL A 116 -5.52 -6.17 -3.77
C VAL A 116 -4.48 -5.19 -4.32
N GLY A 117 -3.77 -4.46 -3.46
CA GLY A 117 -2.81 -3.42 -3.83
C GLY A 117 -3.18 -2.03 -3.33
N TRP A 118 -2.52 -1.00 -3.84
CA TRP A 118 -2.78 0.39 -3.47
C TRP A 118 -3.97 0.98 -4.25
N VAL A 119 -4.74 1.82 -3.58
CA VAL A 119 -5.85 2.58 -4.17
C VAL A 119 -5.83 4.02 -3.64
N GLU A 120 -6.32 4.95 -4.45
CA GLU A 120 -6.73 6.26 -3.95
C GLU A 120 -7.91 6.09 -2.98
N VAL A 121 -7.86 6.78 -1.83
CA VAL A 121 -8.97 6.83 -0.87
C VAL A 121 -9.50 8.24 -0.65
N ALA A 122 -8.73 9.27 -1.01
CA ALA A 122 -9.18 10.65 -1.10
C ALA A 122 -8.34 11.42 -2.13
N GLY A 123 -9.01 12.24 -2.95
CA GLY A 123 -8.41 13.15 -3.91
C GLY A 123 -9.13 14.50 -3.88
N SER A 124 -8.39 15.61 -3.92
CA SER A 124 -8.97 16.96 -3.83
C SER A 124 -8.06 18.05 -4.40
N GLN A 125 -8.66 19.16 -4.88
CA GLN A 125 -7.94 20.41 -5.20
C GLN A 125 -7.90 21.38 -4.01
N ASP A 126 -8.80 21.20 -3.04
CA ASP A 126 -8.84 21.91 -1.76
C ASP A 126 -8.31 21.01 -0.63
N LEU A 127 -8.04 21.57 0.55
CA LEU A 127 -7.72 20.78 1.75
C LEU A 127 -8.92 19.90 2.17
N TRP A 128 -8.66 18.79 2.87
CA TRP A 128 -9.73 17.95 3.45
C TRP A 128 -10.14 18.44 4.85
N SER A 129 -11.29 18.00 5.38
CA SER A 129 -11.56 18.16 6.81
C SER A 129 -10.70 17.19 7.62
N CYS A 130 -10.13 17.64 8.74
CA CYS A 130 -9.33 16.75 9.59
C CYS A 130 -10.20 15.66 10.25
N ASP A 131 -11.44 15.97 10.63
CA ASP A 131 -12.44 15.00 11.11
C ASP A 131 -12.65 13.84 10.11
N ASP A 132 -12.71 14.14 8.80
CA ASP A 132 -12.88 13.13 7.75
C ASP A 132 -11.62 12.24 7.60
N LEU A 133 -10.42 12.81 7.73
CA LEU A 133 -9.17 12.05 7.64
C LEU A 133 -8.95 11.16 8.87
N GLU A 134 -9.31 11.63 10.07
CA GLU A 134 -9.34 10.81 11.29
C GLU A 134 -10.36 9.66 11.17
N ALA A 135 -11.56 9.94 10.65
CA ALA A 135 -12.59 8.93 10.42
C ALA A 135 -12.15 7.87 9.39
N ALA A 136 -11.42 8.28 8.34
CA ALA A 136 -10.75 7.39 7.39
C ALA A 136 -9.54 6.63 7.98
N LYS A 137 -9.04 7.10 9.14
CA LYS A 137 -7.88 6.62 9.91
C LYS A 137 -6.54 6.86 9.23
N VAL A 138 -6.38 7.99 8.55
CA VAL A 138 -5.08 8.42 8.02
C VAL A 138 -4.12 8.66 9.20
N PRO A 139 -2.89 8.13 9.19
CA PRO A 139 -1.90 8.41 10.22
C PRO A 139 -1.64 9.92 10.39
N PRO A 140 -1.67 10.48 11.61
CA PRO A 140 -1.48 11.93 11.82
C PRO A 140 -0.09 12.41 11.38
N GLU A 141 0.91 11.54 11.46
CA GLU A 141 2.29 11.76 10.96
C GLU A 141 2.33 12.07 9.44
N LEU A 142 1.35 11.58 8.67
CA LEU A 142 1.19 11.90 7.23
C LEU A 142 0.44 13.23 7.01
N LEU A 143 -0.29 13.74 8.01
CA LEU A 143 -1.03 15.00 7.91
C LEU A 143 -0.12 16.20 8.22
N THR A 144 0.87 16.00 9.11
CA THR A 144 1.92 16.97 9.45
C THR A 144 2.78 17.38 8.25
N SER A 145 2.87 18.68 8.01
CA SER A 145 3.75 19.28 7.01
C SER A 145 5.20 19.34 7.52
N ARG A 146 6.09 19.72 6.60
CA ARG A 146 7.53 20.02 6.79
C ARG A 146 7.85 21.03 7.91
N THR A 147 6.86 21.68 8.51
CA THR A 147 7.02 22.65 9.62
C THR A 147 6.56 22.14 10.98
N GLY A 148 6.04 20.91 11.09
CA GLY A 148 5.45 20.37 12.32
C GLY A 148 4.03 20.86 12.62
N LYS A 149 3.50 21.81 11.84
CA LYS A 149 2.06 21.99 11.62
C LYS A 149 1.59 21.10 10.48
N PRO A 150 0.35 20.61 10.40
CA PRO A 150 -0.17 20.01 9.18
C PRO A 150 -0.39 21.03 8.06
N SER A 151 -0.60 20.53 6.85
CA SER A 151 -0.91 21.33 5.67
C SER A 151 -1.91 20.68 4.72
N LEU A 152 -2.47 19.52 5.09
CA LEU A 152 -3.32 18.70 4.22
C LEU A 152 -4.81 18.78 4.60
N CYS A 153 -5.13 19.25 5.81
CA CYS A 153 -6.50 19.36 6.28
C CYS A 153 -6.77 20.66 7.07
N TYR A 154 -8.05 21.00 7.22
CA TYR A 154 -8.57 22.11 8.00
C TYR A 154 -9.49 21.62 9.13
N ASP A 155 -9.47 22.32 10.26
CA ASP A 155 -10.38 22.06 11.40
C ASP A 155 -11.78 22.63 11.14
N THR A 156 -12.77 22.19 11.91
CA THR A 156 -14.18 22.59 11.74
C THR A 156 -14.45 24.10 11.88
N ASP A 157 -13.55 24.87 12.50
CA ASP A 157 -13.58 26.35 12.56
C ASP A 157 -12.90 27.04 11.36
N GLY A 158 -12.36 26.29 10.39
CA GLY A 158 -11.87 26.76 9.09
C GLY A 158 -10.71 27.78 9.12
N THR A 159 -10.00 27.90 10.24
CA THR A 159 -9.13 29.06 10.53
C THR A 159 -7.64 28.75 10.71
N GLN A 160 -7.26 27.49 10.92
CA GLN A 160 -5.89 26.97 10.87
C GLN A 160 -5.90 25.54 10.30
N PRO A 161 -4.72 24.96 10.00
CA PRO A 161 -4.55 23.52 9.87
C PRO A 161 -4.12 22.90 11.22
N TYR A 162 -5.04 22.14 11.84
CA TYR A 162 -4.96 21.13 12.91
C TYR A 162 -3.73 21.17 13.83
N ASP A 163 -3.85 21.80 15.00
CA ASP A 163 -2.79 21.81 16.01
C ASP A 163 -2.62 20.48 16.80
N GLY A 164 -3.42 19.44 16.49
CA GLY A 164 -3.12 18.04 16.81
C GLY A 164 -3.08 17.69 18.30
N GLN A 165 -4.20 17.87 19.01
CA GLN A 165 -4.30 17.80 20.48
C GLN A 165 -5.35 16.82 21.02
#